data_AF-A0A1L8ZBP2-F1
#
_entry.id   AF-A0A1L8ZBP2-F1
#
_cell.length_a   1.000
_cell.length_b   1.000
_cell.length_c   1.000
_cell.angle_alpha   90.00
_cell.angle_beta   90.00
_cell.angle_gamma   90.00
#
_symmetry.space_group_name_H-M   'P 1'
#
loop_
_entity.id
_entity.type
_entity.pdbx_description
1 polymer ?
#
loop_
_entity_poly.entity_id
_entity_poly.type
_entity_poly.pdbx_seq_one_letter_code
_entity_poly.pdbx_strand_id
1 'polypeptide(L)'
;LKVGDTDLFVEVTGIDFEATLLALSIAACDFYDMGFEILPVKTVFREPFGLDFKELVCPYYFQEEVQFDVKNINRLLGSNLTLERICLNLKKMGVNSYSRDLKNYIIPPFYRNDFLHEVDVIEDVMIGEGLLSFNPELPKAFAVGRLSPLEEFSRNVRNLMVGMGFQEMIYNYMGSKKDFIDRMNINDQNFLKVSNPITENYEYVRASIIPNLLKSESVSSNFPYPHKIFEIGKVALKNLDTIEGTSTFTNLAFLMSGKQISFNEINSIVATLFYYLNIEINLIESKTAFYINGRGADILIGGFNIGSFGEISPYVLNNFGIFIPCSVFEVNISKLMSRS
;
A
#
# COMPACT_ATOMS: atom_id res chain seq x y z
N LEU A 1 13.04 -39.86 10.88
CA LEU A 1 11.96 -40.52 11.64
C LEU A 1 11.39 -41.64 10.79
N LYS A 2 11.42 -42.86 11.32
CA LYS A 2 10.76 -44.03 10.72
C LYS A 2 9.63 -44.46 11.65
N VAL A 3 8.58 -45.02 11.08
CA VAL A 3 7.48 -45.59 11.87
C VAL A 3 8.07 -46.68 12.77
N GLY A 4 7.92 -46.52 14.09
CA GLY A 4 8.46 -47.41 15.12
C GLY A 4 9.60 -46.84 15.97
N ASP A 5 10.15 -45.66 15.64
CA ASP A 5 11.10 -44.97 16.52
C ASP A 5 10.40 -44.56 17.83
N THR A 6 11.00 -44.89 18.98
CA THR A 6 10.45 -44.62 20.33
C THR A 6 11.06 -43.40 21.00
N ASP A 7 12.29 -43.05 20.61
CA ASP A 7 13.10 -42.02 21.26
C ASP A 7 13.54 -40.97 20.23
N LEU A 8 13.27 -39.71 20.52
CA LEU A 8 13.56 -38.58 19.64
C LEU A 8 14.59 -37.65 20.28
N PHE A 9 15.67 -37.38 19.56
CA PHE A 9 16.60 -36.30 19.91
C PHE A 9 16.29 -35.08 19.04
N VAL A 10 15.95 -33.97 19.69
CA VAL A 10 15.58 -32.72 19.04
C VAL A 10 16.67 -31.70 19.29
N GLU A 11 17.24 -31.16 18.21
CA GLU A 11 18.19 -30.05 18.26
C GLU A 11 17.64 -28.88 17.45
N VAL A 12 17.94 -27.66 17.91
CA VAL A 12 17.60 -26.43 17.20
C VAL A 12 18.86 -25.59 17.14
N THR A 13 19.27 -25.23 15.92
CA THR A 13 20.42 -24.37 15.65
C THR A 13 19.96 -23.12 14.90
N GLY A 14 20.43 -21.95 15.32
CA GLY A 14 20.05 -20.66 14.73
C GLY A 14 20.98 -19.52 15.13
N ILE A 15 20.79 -18.36 14.50
CA ILE A 15 21.57 -17.13 14.78
C ILE A 15 20.96 -16.27 15.88
N ASP A 16 19.70 -16.52 16.24
CA ASP A 16 18.98 -15.86 17.32
C ASP A 16 18.78 -16.86 18.45
N PHE A 17 19.42 -16.58 19.59
CA PHE A 17 19.47 -17.50 20.71
C PHE A 17 18.10 -17.69 21.36
N GLU A 18 17.36 -16.62 21.65
CA GLU A 18 16.04 -16.71 22.27
C GLU A 18 15.03 -17.39 21.34
N ALA A 19 15.10 -17.13 20.03
CA ALA A 19 14.26 -17.81 19.06
C ALA A 19 14.53 -19.33 19.04
N THR A 20 15.79 -19.76 19.18
CA THR A 20 16.13 -21.19 19.25
C THR A 20 15.61 -21.86 20.54
N LEU A 21 15.71 -21.17 21.68
CA LEU A 21 15.16 -21.66 22.94
C LEU A 21 13.64 -21.75 22.90
N LEU A 22 12.96 -20.74 22.33
CA LEU A 22 11.52 -20.74 22.15
C LEU A 22 11.06 -21.87 21.25
N ALA A 23 11.70 -22.06 20.09
CA ALA A 23 11.36 -23.14 19.17
C ALA A 23 11.51 -24.52 19.83
N LEU A 24 12.56 -24.70 20.65
CA LEU A 24 12.76 -25.94 21.40
C LEU A 24 11.70 -26.14 22.48
N SER A 25 11.31 -25.08 23.19
CA SER A 25 10.23 -25.12 24.18
C SER A 25 8.87 -25.44 23.53
N ILE A 26 8.57 -24.86 22.37
CA ILE A 26 7.35 -25.19 21.58
C ILE A 26 7.37 -26.67 21.20
N ALA A 27 8.46 -27.15 20.60
CA ALA A 27 8.57 -28.56 20.21
C ALA A 27 8.44 -29.49 21.42
N ALA A 28 9.04 -29.15 22.56
CA ALA A 28 8.91 -29.92 23.79
C ALA A 28 7.47 -29.97 24.32
N CYS A 29 6.74 -28.85 24.29
CA CYS A 29 5.32 -28.82 24.64
C CYS A 29 4.48 -29.69 23.69
N ASP A 30 4.70 -29.58 22.37
CA ASP A 30 4.00 -30.39 21.37
C ASP A 30 4.24 -31.90 21.57
N PHE A 31 5.49 -32.31 21.82
CA PHE A 31 5.82 -33.71 22.11
C PHE A 31 5.21 -34.19 23.42
N TYR A 32 5.20 -33.35 24.46
CA TYR A 32 4.56 -33.68 25.72
C TYR A 32 3.04 -33.90 25.53
N ASP A 33 2.38 -33.05 24.75
CA ASP A 33 0.95 -33.19 24.42
C ASP A 33 0.67 -34.44 23.58
N MET A 34 1.65 -34.91 22.78
CA MET A 34 1.60 -36.21 22.08
C MET A 34 1.84 -37.42 23.00
N GLY A 35 2.17 -37.20 24.28
CA GLY A 35 2.40 -38.25 25.28
C GLY A 35 3.85 -38.69 25.45
N PHE A 36 4.82 -37.94 24.91
CA PHE A 36 6.24 -38.20 25.16
C PHE A 36 6.68 -37.67 26.52
N GLU A 37 7.64 -38.36 27.14
CA GLU A 37 8.40 -37.82 28.27
C GLU A 37 9.53 -36.92 27.75
N ILE A 38 9.63 -35.70 28.26
CA ILE A 38 10.66 -34.74 27.84
C ILE A 38 11.87 -34.88 28.76
N LEU A 39 12.92 -35.52 28.23
CA LEU A 39 14.19 -35.69 28.94
C LEU A 39 15.11 -34.46 28.74
N PRO A 40 15.66 -33.87 29.82
CA PRO A 40 16.50 -32.69 29.71
C PRO A 40 17.87 -33.03 29.10
N VAL A 41 18.35 -32.15 28.21
CA VAL A 41 19.64 -32.30 27.53
C VAL A 41 20.56 -31.15 27.94
N LYS A 42 21.77 -31.49 28.41
CA LYS A 42 22.81 -30.49 28.66
C LYS A 42 23.51 -30.13 27.35
N THR A 43 23.39 -28.87 26.96
CA THR A 43 24.09 -28.25 25.83
C THR A 43 25.33 -27.52 26.33
N VAL A 44 26.49 -27.81 25.73
CA VAL A 44 27.78 -27.20 26.09
C VAL A 44 28.26 -26.32 24.93
N PHE A 45 28.42 -25.02 25.20
CA PHE A 45 28.86 -24.03 24.23
C PHE A 45 30.39 -23.87 24.28
N ARG A 46 31.03 -23.81 23.11
CA ARG A 46 32.48 -23.61 23.01
C ARG A 46 32.90 -22.21 23.44
N GLU A 47 32.07 -21.21 23.14
CA GLU A 47 32.26 -19.80 23.48
C GLU A 47 30.95 -19.24 24.07
N PRO A 48 31.02 -18.29 25.03
CA PRO A 48 29.83 -17.64 25.58
C PRO A 48 29.15 -16.81 24.49
N PHE A 49 28.03 -17.31 23.97
CA PHE A 49 27.27 -16.70 22.87
C PHE A 49 26.36 -15.59 23.40
N GLY A 50 26.96 -14.55 24.00
CA GLY A 50 26.23 -13.47 24.68
C GLY A 50 25.61 -13.87 26.03
N LEU A 51 26.04 -14.99 26.60
CA LEU A 51 25.57 -15.53 27.88
C LEU A 51 26.74 -15.66 28.85
N ASP A 52 26.48 -15.44 30.14
CA ASP A 52 27.48 -15.61 31.20
C ASP A 52 27.84 -17.08 31.50
N PHE A 53 27.20 -18.03 30.81
CA PHE A 53 27.35 -19.46 31.04
C PHE A 53 27.80 -20.21 29.78
N LYS A 54 28.60 -21.28 29.98
CA LYS A 54 29.06 -22.20 28.93
C LYS A 54 28.21 -23.47 28.81
N GLU A 55 27.26 -23.66 29.72
CA GLU A 55 26.42 -24.84 29.78
C GLU A 55 24.98 -24.42 30.04
N LEU A 56 24.03 -25.03 29.33
CA LEU A 56 22.60 -24.84 29.52
C LEU A 56 21.89 -26.18 29.48
N VAL A 57 20.91 -26.38 30.35
CA VAL A 57 20.03 -27.56 30.30
C VAL A 57 18.75 -27.16 29.59
N CYS A 58 18.46 -27.83 28.48
CA CYS A 58 17.28 -27.55 27.66
C CYS A 58 16.21 -28.66 27.80
N PRO A 59 14.91 -28.35 27.62
CA PRO A 59 14.35 -27.01 27.38
C PRO A 59 14.59 -26.04 28.56
N TYR A 60 14.88 -24.78 28.25
CA TYR A 60 15.21 -23.76 29.25
C TYR A 60 14.15 -22.65 29.23
N TYR A 61 13.60 -22.32 30.40
CA TYR A 61 12.65 -21.23 30.56
C TYR A 61 13.41 -19.92 30.78
N PHE A 62 13.29 -19.00 29.82
CA PHE A 62 14.03 -17.73 29.82
C PHE A 62 13.11 -16.51 29.89
N GLN A 63 11.80 -16.71 29.80
CA GLN A 63 10.83 -15.62 29.78
C GLN A 63 10.72 -14.92 31.15
N GLU A 64 10.67 -13.59 31.13
CA GLU A 64 10.47 -12.78 32.33
C GLU A 64 8.99 -12.70 32.72
N GLU A 65 8.75 -12.43 34.00
CA GLU A 65 7.40 -12.19 34.52
C GLU A 65 6.93 -10.80 34.11
N VAL A 66 5.71 -10.69 33.59
CA VAL A 66 5.15 -9.40 33.17
C VAL A 66 4.19 -8.88 34.23
N GLN A 67 4.47 -7.68 34.74
CA GLN A 67 3.62 -7.01 35.71
C GLN A 67 2.38 -6.40 35.01
N PHE A 68 1.22 -6.50 35.65
CA PHE A 68 0.00 -5.82 35.20
C PHE A 68 -0.78 -5.14 36.34
N ASP A 69 -1.55 -4.12 35.99
CA ASP A 69 -2.39 -3.33 36.87
C ASP A 69 -3.87 -3.39 36.43
N VAL A 70 -4.74 -3.68 37.39
CA VAL A 70 -6.19 -3.82 37.17
C VAL A 70 -6.82 -2.52 36.65
N LYS A 71 -6.32 -1.35 37.09
CA LYS A 71 -6.83 -0.05 36.63
C LYS A 71 -6.45 0.20 35.18
N ASN A 72 -5.25 -0.19 34.76
CA ASN A 72 -4.82 -0.07 33.37
C ASN A 72 -5.64 -0.96 32.44
N ILE A 73 -5.85 -2.23 32.81
CA ILE A 73 -6.74 -3.15 32.08
C ILE A 73 -8.13 -2.54 31.91
N ASN A 74 -8.77 -2.14 33.00
CA ASN A 74 -10.12 -1.58 32.97
C ASN A 74 -10.20 -0.27 32.18
N ARG A 75 -9.19 0.59 32.29
CA ARG A 75 -9.11 1.85 31.54
C ARG A 75 -8.99 1.62 30.05
N LEU A 76 -8.16 0.66 29.61
CA LEU A 76 -7.92 0.42 28.18
C LEU A 76 -9.09 -0.34 27.54
N LEU A 77 -9.68 -1.29 28.27
CA LEU A 77 -10.83 -2.08 27.79
C LEU A 77 -12.18 -1.37 27.95
N GLY A 78 -12.24 -0.25 28.69
CA GLY A 78 -13.51 0.41 29.02
C GLY A 78 -14.44 -0.48 29.86
N SER A 79 -13.87 -1.24 30.78
CA SER A 79 -14.58 -2.24 31.58
C SER A 79 -14.37 -2.06 33.09
N ASN A 80 -15.05 -2.88 33.90
CA ASN A 80 -14.93 -2.90 35.37
C ASN A 80 -14.71 -4.33 35.87
N LEU A 81 -13.74 -5.03 35.28
CA LEU A 81 -13.36 -6.39 35.67
C LEU A 81 -12.67 -6.39 37.04
N THR A 82 -13.02 -7.37 37.87
CA THR A 82 -12.32 -7.65 39.14
C THR A 82 -11.02 -8.40 38.87
N LEU A 83 -10.07 -8.33 39.82
CA LEU A 83 -8.81 -9.11 39.72
C LEU A 83 -9.08 -10.60 39.53
N GLU A 84 -10.04 -11.17 40.26
CA GLU A 84 -10.43 -12.57 40.13
C GLU A 84 -10.91 -12.92 38.72
N ARG A 85 -11.72 -12.04 38.11
CA ARG A 85 -12.21 -12.22 36.74
C ARG A 85 -11.08 -12.10 35.71
N ILE A 86 -10.18 -11.15 35.91
CA ILE A 86 -8.96 -10.98 35.10
C ILE A 86 -8.12 -12.24 35.13
N CYS A 87 -7.80 -12.77 36.32
CA CYS A 87 -7.04 -14.01 36.48
C CYS A 87 -7.76 -15.21 35.83
N LEU A 88 -9.10 -15.29 35.93
CA LEU A 88 -9.88 -16.32 35.26
C LEU A 88 -9.77 -16.24 33.74
N ASN A 89 -9.81 -15.03 33.17
CA ASN A 89 -9.66 -14.82 31.73
C ASN A 89 -8.26 -15.16 31.25
N LEU A 90 -7.21 -14.72 31.96
CA LEU A 90 -5.82 -15.11 31.68
C LEU A 90 -5.66 -16.63 31.72
N LYS A 91 -6.28 -17.31 32.70
CA LYS A 91 -6.25 -18.76 32.78
C LYS A 91 -6.91 -19.46 31.59
N LYS A 92 -8.00 -18.91 31.04
CA LYS A 92 -8.60 -19.43 29.79
C LYS A 92 -7.63 -19.34 28.61
N MET A 93 -6.73 -18.35 28.62
CA MET A 93 -5.67 -18.17 27.63
C MET A 93 -4.40 -19.00 27.92
N GLY A 94 -4.45 -19.88 28.94
CA GLY A 94 -3.30 -20.69 29.35
C GLY A 94 -2.25 -19.92 30.13
N VAL A 95 -2.53 -18.68 30.53
CA VAL A 95 -1.58 -17.82 31.25
C VAL A 95 -1.85 -17.89 32.75
N ASN A 96 -0.83 -18.26 33.51
CA ASN A 96 -0.91 -18.25 34.97
C ASN A 96 -0.58 -16.85 35.49
N SER A 97 -1.32 -16.43 36.51
CA SER A 97 -1.15 -15.13 37.15
C SER A 97 -1.06 -15.26 38.67
N TYR A 98 -0.28 -14.42 39.32
CA TYR A 98 -0.13 -14.38 40.76
C TYR A 98 0.11 -12.96 41.29
N SER A 99 0.02 -12.76 42.60
CA SER A 99 0.28 -11.46 43.24
C SER A 99 1.48 -11.53 44.20
N ARG A 100 2.36 -10.53 44.16
CA ARG A 100 3.52 -10.36 45.06
C ARG A 100 3.68 -8.88 45.38
N ASP A 101 3.87 -8.53 46.65
CA ASP A 101 4.10 -7.14 47.11
C ASP A 101 3.08 -6.12 46.58
N LEU A 102 1.79 -6.46 46.65
CA LEU A 102 0.66 -5.64 46.14
C LEU A 102 0.66 -5.40 44.62
N LYS A 103 1.48 -6.14 43.87
CA LYS A 103 1.52 -6.13 42.41
C LYS A 103 1.05 -7.47 41.85
N ASN A 104 0.58 -7.46 40.61
CA ASN A 104 0.15 -8.67 39.91
C ASN A 104 1.09 -8.96 38.76
N TYR A 105 1.36 -10.23 38.54
CA TYR A 105 2.28 -10.73 37.54
C TYR A 105 1.64 -11.86 36.77
N ILE A 106 1.99 -11.98 35.49
CA ILE A 106 1.81 -13.22 34.74
C ILE A 106 3.13 -13.96 34.61
N ILE A 107 3.02 -15.27 34.44
CA ILE A 107 4.11 -16.13 34.01
C ILE A 107 3.77 -16.55 32.56
N PRO A 108 4.49 -16.00 31.57
CA PRO A 108 4.35 -16.45 30.19
C PRO A 108 4.46 -17.98 30.09
N PRO A 109 3.58 -18.65 29.32
CA PRO A 109 3.75 -20.07 29.04
C PRO A 109 5.06 -20.34 28.29
N PHE A 110 5.66 -21.52 28.50
CA PHE A 110 6.95 -21.91 27.90
C PHE A 110 7.00 -21.76 26.37
N TYR A 111 5.86 -21.91 25.71
CA TYR A 111 5.69 -21.83 24.26
C TYR A 111 5.34 -20.42 23.74
N ARG A 112 5.27 -19.41 24.62
CA ARG A 112 4.94 -18.02 24.29
C ARG A 112 6.05 -17.07 24.70
N ASN A 113 6.41 -16.14 23.82
CA ASN A 113 7.37 -15.05 24.08
C ASN A 113 6.86 -13.72 23.51
N ASP A 114 5.54 -13.56 23.44
CA ASP A 114 4.84 -12.41 22.89
C ASP A 114 4.39 -11.40 23.97
N PHE A 115 4.71 -11.64 25.25
CA PHE A 115 4.42 -10.71 26.35
C PHE A 115 5.56 -9.70 26.53
N LEU A 116 5.58 -8.67 25.69
CA LEU A 116 6.60 -7.62 25.71
C LEU A 116 6.18 -6.39 26.52
N HIS A 117 4.88 -6.24 26.75
CA HIS A 117 4.28 -5.12 27.47
C HIS A 117 3.03 -5.57 28.23
N GLU A 118 2.61 -4.78 29.22
CA GLU A 118 1.31 -4.95 29.91
C GLU A 118 0.12 -5.01 28.92
N VAL A 119 0.26 -4.45 27.71
CA VAL A 119 -0.82 -4.42 26.72
C VAL A 119 -1.12 -5.81 26.18
N ASP A 120 -0.12 -6.68 26.10
CA ASP A 120 -0.30 -8.08 25.65
C ASP A 120 -1.10 -8.87 26.71
N VAL A 121 -0.92 -8.53 28.00
CA VAL A 121 -1.75 -9.05 29.09
C VAL A 121 -3.19 -8.54 28.96
N ILE A 122 -3.37 -7.26 28.61
CA ILE A 122 -4.70 -6.67 28.40
C ILE A 122 -5.42 -7.34 27.22
N GLU A 123 -4.71 -7.66 26.14
CA GLU A 123 -5.23 -8.39 24.98
C GLU A 123 -5.72 -9.79 25.39
N ASP A 124 -4.92 -10.56 26.12
CA ASP A 124 -5.31 -11.89 26.59
C ASP A 124 -6.53 -11.83 27.54
N VAL A 125 -6.62 -10.80 28.39
CA VAL A 125 -7.83 -10.57 29.22
C VAL A 125 -9.05 -10.29 28.34
N MET A 126 -8.90 -9.48 27.29
CA MET A 126 -9.97 -9.15 26.35
C MET A 126 -10.46 -10.40 25.61
N ILE A 127 -9.55 -11.23 25.10
CA ILE A 127 -9.89 -12.47 24.40
C ILE A 127 -10.56 -13.46 25.36
N GLY A 128 -10.02 -13.61 26.58
CA GLY A 128 -10.59 -14.50 27.60
C GLY A 128 -11.96 -14.08 28.11
N GLU A 129 -12.25 -12.77 28.15
CA GLU A 129 -13.60 -12.24 28.42
C GLU A 129 -14.52 -12.44 27.22
N GLY A 130 -13.98 -12.28 26.01
CA GLY A 130 -14.64 -12.37 24.72
C GLY A 130 -15.04 -10.99 24.18
N LEU A 131 -14.63 -10.64 22.96
CA LEU A 131 -14.82 -9.28 22.41
C LEU A 131 -16.28 -8.80 22.42
N LEU A 132 -17.25 -9.69 22.33
CA LEU A 132 -18.68 -9.35 22.33
C LEU A 132 -19.23 -8.94 23.71
N SER A 133 -18.47 -9.12 24.78
CA SER A 133 -18.88 -8.68 26.13
C SER A 133 -18.73 -7.16 26.32
N PHE A 134 -17.96 -6.49 25.47
CA PHE A 134 -17.68 -5.07 25.56
C PHE A 134 -18.72 -4.29 24.76
N ASN A 135 -19.37 -3.32 25.41
CA ASN A 135 -20.33 -2.45 24.73
C ASN A 135 -19.57 -1.48 23.81
N PRO A 136 -19.99 -1.32 22.55
CA PRO A 136 -19.37 -0.34 21.67
C PRO A 136 -19.63 1.08 22.19
N GLU A 137 -18.56 1.86 22.33
CA GLU A 137 -18.64 3.28 22.69
C GLU A 137 -18.25 4.17 21.51
N LEU A 138 -19.01 5.24 21.29
CA LEU A 138 -18.61 6.26 20.32
C LEU A 138 -17.48 7.13 20.89
N PRO A 139 -16.47 7.48 20.08
CA PRO A 139 -15.45 8.43 20.51
C PRO A 139 -16.08 9.75 20.97
N LYS A 140 -15.65 10.25 22.15
CA LYS A 140 -16.15 11.49 22.73
C LYS A 140 -15.61 12.74 22.01
N ALA A 141 -14.51 12.61 21.28
CA ALA A 141 -13.92 13.68 20.49
C ALA A 141 -14.55 13.71 19.10
N PHE A 142 -15.46 14.66 18.87
CA PHE A 142 -16.04 14.90 17.56
C PHE A 142 -15.15 15.82 16.74
N ALA A 143 -14.73 15.34 15.57
CA ALA A 143 -14.09 16.14 14.54
C ALA A 143 -14.94 16.08 13.26
N VAL A 144 -15.11 17.22 12.59
CA VAL A 144 -15.81 17.27 11.30
C VAL A 144 -14.80 16.92 10.21
N GLY A 145 -14.97 15.77 9.58
CA GLY A 145 -14.21 15.39 8.40
C GLY A 145 -14.50 16.33 7.22
N ARG A 146 -13.47 16.67 6.46
CA ARG A 146 -13.58 17.44 5.22
C ARG A 146 -12.75 16.78 4.13
N LEU A 147 -13.17 16.93 2.87
CA LEU A 147 -12.33 16.54 1.74
C LEU A 147 -11.11 17.45 1.67
N SER A 148 -10.01 16.92 1.15
CA SER A 148 -8.88 17.78 0.79
C SER A 148 -9.30 18.71 -0.36
N PRO A 149 -8.75 19.94 -0.43
CA PRO A 149 -9.05 20.86 -1.54
C PRO A 149 -8.82 20.23 -2.92
N LEU A 150 -7.78 19.37 -3.04
CA LEU A 150 -7.47 18.67 -4.28
C LEU A 150 -8.57 17.68 -4.69
N GLU A 151 -9.18 16.97 -3.74
CA GLU A 151 -10.26 16.03 -4.02
C GLU A 151 -11.54 16.76 -4.42
N GLU A 152 -11.86 17.87 -3.74
CA GLU A 152 -13.00 18.71 -4.10
C GLU A 152 -12.83 19.29 -5.51
N PHE A 153 -11.65 19.82 -5.83
CA PHE A 153 -11.33 20.31 -7.16
C PHE A 153 -11.38 19.20 -8.23
N SER A 154 -10.81 18.03 -7.95
CA SER A 154 -10.84 16.88 -8.85
C SER A 154 -12.27 16.41 -9.13
N ARG A 155 -13.17 16.48 -8.15
CA ARG A 155 -14.58 16.16 -8.32
C ARG A 155 -15.29 17.14 -9.26
N ASN A 156 -14.98 18.43 -9.15
CA ASN A 156 -15.53 19.43 -10.07
C ASN A 156 -15.04 19.20 -11.51
N VAL A 157 -13.75 18.92 -11.71
CA VAL A 157 -13.18 18.56 -13.02
C VAL A 157 -13.87 17.32 -13.59
N ARG A 158 -14.07 16.28 -12.77
CA ARG A 158 -14.78 15.05 -13.19
C ARG A 158 -16.19 15.35 -13.72
N ASN A 159 -16.95 16.16 -12.98
CA ASN A 159 -18.31 16.54 -13.38
C ASN A 159 -18.31 17.33 -14.70
N LEU A 160 -17.33 18.22 -14.92
CA LEU A 160 -17.17 18.95 -16.18
C LEU A 160 -16.89 17.99 -17.35
N MET A 161 -15.96 17.05 -17.18
CA MET A 161 -15.62 16.08 -18.23
C MET A 161 -16.82 15.20 -18.62
N VAL A 162 -17.57 14.72 -17.61
CA VAL A 162 -18.83 13.99 -17.85
C VAL A 162 -19.85 14.87 -18.57
N GLY A 163 -19.99 16.14 -18.17
CA GLY A 163 -20.85 17.11 -18.85
C GLY A 163 -20.46 17.40 -20.30
N MET A 164 -19.18 17.28 -20.65
CA MET A 164 -18.66 17.38 -22.02
C MET A 164 -18.82 16.08 -22.83
N GLY A 165 -19.45 15.06 -22.25
CA GLY A 165 -19.74 13.77 -22.90
C GLY A 165 -18.57 12.78 -22.90
N PHE A 166 -17.63 12.91 -21.97
CA PHE A 166 -16.57 11.91 -21.78
C PHE A 166 -17.00 10.83 -20.79
N GLN A 167 -16.54 9.60 -21.04
CA GLN A 167 -16.69 8.46 -20.13
C GLN A 167 -15.45 8.33 -19.24
N GLU A 168 -15.64 8.30 -17.92
CA GLU A 168 -14.54 8.07 -16.98
C GLU A 168 -14.10 6.59 -17.04
N MET A 169 -12.79 6.39 -17.06
CA MET A 169 -12.11 5.10 -17.04
C MET A 169 -11.19 5.05 -15.81
N ILE A 170 -10.92 3.84 -15.32
CA ILE A 170 -10.02 3.62 -14.19
C ILE A 170 -8.98 2.58 -14.61
N TYR A 171 -7.72 2.99 -14.67
CA TYR A 171 -6.62 2.11 -15.02
C TYR A 171 -5.74 1.75 -13.83
N ASN A 172 -4.97 0.68 -13.97
CA ASN A 172 -3.93 0.34 -13.02
C ASN A 172 -2.80 1.39 -13.08
N TYR A 173 -2.22 1.74 -11.92
CA TYR A 173 -1.04 2.59 -11.84
C TYR A 173 0.21 1.91 -12.38
N MET A 174 0.22 0.58 -12.40
CA MET A 174 1.32 -0.24 -12.86
C MET A 174 1.12 -0.69 -14.30
N GLY A 175 2.22 -0.82 -15.04
CA GLY A 175 2.21 -1.28 -16.42
C GLY A 175 3.56 -1.82 -16.87
N SER A 176 3.59 -2.26 -18.13
CA SER A 176 4.79 -2.79 -18.77
C SER A 176 5.63 -1.67 -19.37
N LYS A 177 6.94 -1.92 -19.48
CA LYS A 177 7.84 -1.09 -20.30
C LYS A 177 7.31 -0.90 -21.72
N LYS A 178 6.79 -1.99 -22.31
CA LYS A 178 6.26 -2.02 -23.67
C LYS A 178 5.17 -0.97 -23.87
N ASP A 179 4.19 -0.90 -22.97
CA ASP A 179 3.06 0.02 -23.11
C ASP A 179 3.45 1.45 -22.76
N PHE A 180 4.22 1.66 -21.68
CA PHE A 180 4.51 2.99 -21.16
C PHE A 180 5.64 3.72 -21.87
N ILE A 181 6.57 2.97 -22.48
CA ILE A 181 7.81 3.53 -23.03
C ILE A 181 7.92 3.17 -24.51
N ASP A 182 7.99 1.88 -24.85
CA ASP A 182 8.37 1.44 -26.19
C ASP A 182 7.31 1.85 -27.23
N ARG A 183 6.02 1.58 -26.97
CA ARG A 183 4.93 1.95 -27.89
C ARG A 183 4.75 3.46 -28.00
N MET A 184 5.03 4.19 -26.93
CA MET A 184 4.95 5.65 -26.86
C MET A 184 6.14 6.35 -27.53
N ASN A 185 7.22 5.61 -27.85
CA ASN A 185 8.43 6.15 -28.45
C ASN A 185 9.10 7.25 -27.60
N ILE A 186 9.20 7.02 -26.30
CA ILE A 186 9.80 7.95 -25.34
C ILE A 186 10.95 7.30 -24.57
N ASN A 187 11.74 8.11 -23.85
CA ASN A 187 12.76 7.60 -22.94
C ASN A 187 12.17 7.39 -21.53
N ASP A 188 12.82 6.54 -20.75
CA ASP A 188 12.38 6.15 -19.41
C ASP A 188 13.13 6.86 -18.27
N GLN A 189 13.88 7.93 -18.57
CA GLN A 189 14.81 8.56 -17.61
C GLN A 189 14.15 8.98 -16.29
N ASN A 190 12.89 9.44 -16.36
CA ASN A 190 12.13 9.93 -15.21
C ASN A 190 11.09 8.94 -14.69
N PHE A 191 11.05 7.71 -15.24
CA PHE A 191 10.07 6.69 -14.86
C PHE A 191 10.53 5.92 -13.62
N LEU A 192 9.57 5.39 -12.88
CA LEU A 192 9.83 4.55 -11.72
C LEU A 192 9.72 3.07 -12.12
N LYS A 193 10.82 2.35 -11.96
CA LYS A 193 10.93 0.92 -12.25
C LYS A 193 10.97 0.13 -10.94
N VAL A 194 10.16 -0.92 -10.85
CA VAL A 194 10.19 -1.87 -9.74
C VAL A 194 11.41 -2.78 -9.88
N SER A 195 12.17 -2.95 -8.80
CA SER A 195 13.39 -3.76 -8.81
C SER A 195 13.13 -5.26 -8.98
N ASN A 196 12.07 -5.78 -8.36
CA ASN A 196 11.69 -7.19 -8.41
C ASN A 196 10.20 -7.35 -8.77
N PRO A 197 9.79 -7.09 -10.03
CA PRO A 197 8.41 -7.16 -10.43
C PRO A 197 7.93 -8.62 -10.52
N ILE A 198 6.70 -8.89 -10.06
CA ILE A 198 6.10 -10.24 -10.12
C ILE A 198 5.89 -10.68 -11.58
N THR A 199 5.56 -9.75 -12.47
CA THR A 199 5.46 -9.98 -13.92
C THR A 199 5.88 -8.72 -14.69
N GLU A 200 6.23 -8.86 -15.98
CA GLU A 200 6.54 -7.75 -16.87
C GLU A 200 5.41 -6.69 -16.98
N ASN A 201 4.16 -7.07 -16.72
CA ASN A 201 3.03 -6.14 -16.73
C ASN A 201 2.98 -5.20 -15.52
N TYR A 202 3.84 -5.41 -14.52
CA TYR A 202 3.94 -4.61 -13.30
C TYR A 202 5.37 -4.08 -13.09
N GLU A 203 6.11 -3.86 -14.18
CA GLU A 203 7.51 -3.42 -14.12
C GLU A 203 7.66 -1.93 -13.84
N TYR A 204 6.73 -1.10 -14.32
CA TYR A 204 6.80 0.35 -14.22
C TYR A 204 5.56 0.97 -13.56
N VAL A 205 5.76 2.01 -12.75
CA VAL A 205 4.69 2.92 -12.34
C VAL A 205 4.46 3.93 -13.46
N ARG A 206 3.20 4.23 -13.77
CA ARG A 206 2.85 5.14 -14.85
C ARG A 206 3.30 6.58 -14.55
N ALA A 207 4.00 7.17 -15.51
CA ALA A 207 4.38 8.59 -15.52
C ALA A 207 3.32 9.49 -16.19
N SER A 208 2.41 8.88 -16.93
CA SER A 208 1.35 9.51 -17.73
C SER A 208 0.16 8.56 -17.80
N ILE A 209 -1.06 9.10 -17.91
CA ILE A 209 -2.28 8.32 -18.10
C ILE A 209 -2.53 8.01 -19.59
N ILE A 210 -1.94 8.78 -20.51
CA ILE A 210 -2.12 8.65 -21.97
C ILE A 210 -1.87 7.22 -22.49
N PRO A 211 -0.80 6.50 -22.08
CA PRO A 211 -0.56 5.14 -22.57
C PRO A 211 -1.70 4.17 -22.20
N ASN A 212 -2.32 4.37 -21.03
CA ASN A 212 -3.45 3.57 -20.60
C ASN A 212 -4.71 3.88 -21.44
N LEU A 213 -4.96 5.15 -21.75
CA LEU A 213 -6.06 5.56 -22.63
C LEU A 213 -5.90 4.96 -24.05
N LEU A 214 -4.69 5.01 -24.61
CA LEU A 214 -4.38 4.40 -25.91
C LEU A 214 -4.54 2.88 -25.88
N LYS A 215 -4.12 2.22 -24.79
CA LYS A 215 -4.34 0.79 -24.60
C LYS A 215 -5.82 0.42 -24.52
N SER A 216 -6.66 1.29 -23.97
CA SER A 216 -8.11 1.07 -24.01
C SER A 216 -8.65 1.26 -25.43
N GLU A 217 -8.24 2.31 -26.14
CA GLU A 217 -8.68 2.55 -27.52
C GLU A 217 -8.29 1.41 -28.47
N SER A 218 -7.12 0.79 -28.28
CA SER A 218 -6.64 -0.30 -29.15
C SER A 218 -7.55 -1.54 -29.17
N VAL A 219 -8.41 -1.70 -28.17
CA VAL A 219 -9.38 -2.80 -28.09
C VAL A 219 -10.83 -2.34 -28.27
N SER A 220 -11.05 -1.03 -28.51
CA SER A 220 -12.38 -0.42 -28.61
C SER A 220 -12.92 -0.30 -30.02
N SER A 221 -12.20 -0.77 -31.04
CA SER A 221 -12.57 -0.60 -32.46
C SER A 221 -13.92 -1.22 -32.86
N ASN A 222 -14.47 -2.11 -32.04
CA ASN A 222 -15.79 -2.71 -32.23
C ASN A 222 -16.95 -1.79 -31.79
N PHE A 223 -16.67 -0.67 -31.13
CA PHE A 223 -17.66 0.30 -30.69
C PHE A 223 -17.83 1.45 -31.70
N PRO A 224 -18.99 2.10 -31.73
CA PRO A 224 -19.23 3.20 -32.66
C PRO A 224 -18.48 4.47 -32.24
N TYR A 225 -17.73 5.03 -33.19
CA TYR A 225 -17.09 6.34 -33.06
C TYR A 225 -18.11 7.50 -33.00
N PRO A 226 -17.77 8.64 -32.37
CA PRO A 226 -16.48 8.94 -31.71
C PRO A 226 -16.40 8.38 -30.28
N HIS A 227 -15.20 7.96 -29.85
CA HIS A 227 -14.96 7.64 -28.45
C HIS A 227 -14.36 8.84 -27.72
N LYS A 228 -14.85 9.08 -26.51
CA LYS A 228 -14.37 10.13 -25.61
C LYS A 228 -14.21 9.51 -24.22
N ILE A 229 -12.97 9.28 -23.83
CA ILE A 229 -12.64 8.64 -22.55
C ILE A 229 -11.68 9.51 -21.76
N PHE A 230 -11.78 9.50 -20.44
CA PHE A 230 -10.88 10.25 -19.57
C PHE A 230 -10.59 9.50 -18.28
N GLU A 231 -9.53 9.88 -17.58
CA GLU A 231 -9.28 9.48 -16.20
C GLU A 231 -8.72 10.69 -15.42
N ILE A 232 -9.13 10.80 -14.16
CA ILE A 232 -8.40 11.59 -13.15
C ILE A 232 -7.69 10.62 -12.21
N GLY A 233 -6.37 10.63 -12.22
CA GLY A 233 -5.61 9.63 -11.50
C GLY A 233 -4.18 10.05 -11.18
N LYS A 234 -3.55 9.26 -10.30
CA LYS A 234 -2.18 9.52 -9.88
C LYS A 234 -1.16 9.09 -10.94
N VAL A 235 -0.11 9.87 -11.09
CA VAL A 235 1.12 9.51 -11.81
C VAL A 235 2.31 9.74 -10.90
N ALA A 236 3.39 9.01 -11.12
CA ALA A 236 4.59 9.16 -10.32
C ALA A 236 5.83 9.27 -11.20
N LEU A 237 6.73 10.18 -10.82
CA LEU A 237 7.97 10.48 -11.51
C LEU A 237 9.13 10.43 -10.52
N LYS A 238 10.33 10.13 -11.03
CA LYS A 238 11.56 10.26 -10.28
C LYS A 238 11.80 11.74 -9.93
N ASN A 239 12.11 12.02 -8.68
CA ASN A 239 12.49 13.35 -8.20
C ASN A 239 13.53 13.19 -7.09
N LEU A 240 14.81 13.37 -7.46
CA LEU A 240 15.92 13.17 -6.52
C LEU A 240 16.06 14.28 -5.47
N ASP A 241 15.27 15.36 -5.58
CA ASP A 241 15.27 16.44 -4.60
C ASP A 241 14.38 16.14 -3.39
N THR A 242 13.56 15.08 -3.44
CA THR A 242 12.72 14.63 -2.30
C THR A 242 13.38 13.48 -1.54
N ILE A 243 13.02 13.32 -0.26
CA ILE A 243 13.53 12.24 0.60
C ILE A 243 13.18 10.86 0.01
N GLU A 244 11.99 10.77 -0.57
CA GLU A 244 11.46 9.56 -1.19
C GLU A 244 12.07 9.29 -2.58
N GLY A 245 12.83 10.24 -3.16
CA GLY A 245 13.39 10.13 -4.51
C GLY A 245 12.32 10.17 -5.62
N THR A 246 11.08 10.52 -5.28
CA THR A 246 9.92 10.48 -6.18
C THR A 246 8.96 11.65 -5.94
N SER A 247 8.11 11.93 -6.91
CA SER A 247 7.00 12.86 -6.78
C SER A 247 5.74 12.28 -7.41
N THR A 248 4.65 12.34 -6.66
CA THR A 248 3.33 11.87 -7.10
C THR A 248 2.42 13.06 -7.37
N PHE A 249 1.71 13.02 -8.48
CA PHE A 249 0.78 14.05 -8.88
C PHE A 249 -0.57 13.45 -9.27
N THR A 250 -1.65 14.21 -9.11
CA THR A 250 -2.93 13.89 -9.73
C THR A 250 -3.02 14.58 -11.08
N ASN A 251 -3.23 13.80 -12.14
CA ASN A 251 -3.42 14.29 -13.50
C ASN A 251 -4.86 14.04 -13.95
N LEU A 252 -5.35 14.94 -14.80
CA LEU A 252 -6.49 14.68 -15.69
C LEU A 252 -5.91 14.36 -17.06
N ALA A 253 -6.31 13.24 -17.65
CA ALA A 253 -6.04 12.97 -19.04
C ALA A 253 -7.29 12.52 -19.77
N PHE A 254 -7.41 12.85 -21.05
CA PHE A 254 -8.47 12.36 -21.89
C PHE A 254 -7.99 12.01 -23.30
N LEU A 255 -8.75 11.15 -23.97
CA LEU A 255 -8.55 10.75 -25.36
C LEU A 255 -9.86 10.92 -26.12
N MET A 256 -9.75 11.48 -27.32
CA MET A 256 -10.81 11.56 -28.31
C MET A 256 -10.38 10.78 -29.55
N SER A 257 -11.23 9.90 -30.05
CA SER A 257 -10.94 9.09 -31.24
C SER A 257 -12.11 9.09 -32.23
N GLY A 258 -11.79 9.16 -33.53
CA GLY A 258 -12.80 9.21 -34.59
C GLY A 258 -12.31 9.87 -35.87
N LYS A 259 -13.07 9.71 -36.96
CA LYS A 259 -12.67 10.17 -38.31
C LYS A 259 -12.53 11.69 -38.45
N GLN A 260 -13.26 12.46 -37.64
CA GLN A 260 -13.27 13.93 -37.70
C GLN A 260 -12.34 14.57 -36.65
N ILE A 261 -11.70 13.75 -35.79
CA ILE A 261 -10.81 14.24 -34.74
C ILE A 261 -9.62 14.98 -35.35
N SER A 262 -9.47 16.24 -34.96
CA SER A 262 -8.42 17.15 -35.40
C SER A 262 -7.92 18.01 -34.24
N PHE A 263 -6.80 18.70 -34.45
CA PHE A 263 -6.21 19.64 -33.50
C PHE A 263 -7.20 20.73 -33.06
N ASN A 264 -8.01 21.24 -34.00
CA ASN A 264 -9.01 22.26 -33.69
C ASN A 264 -10.07 21.77 -32.71
N GLU A 265 -10.53 20.52 -32.86
CA GLU A 265 -11.54 19.96 -31.97
C GLU A 265 -11.00 19.80 -30.54
N ILE A 266 -9.80 19.23 -30.38
CA ILE A 266 -9.21 19.11 -29.04
C ILE A 266 -8.90 20.49 -28.44
N ASN A 267 -8.41 21.45 -29.24
CA ASN A 267 -8.19 22.81 -28.78
C ASN A 267 -9.47 23.47 -28.26
N SER A 268 -10.61 23.27 -28.95
CA SER A 268 -11.91 23.75 -28.48
C SER A 268 -12.36 23.10 -27.17
N ILE A 269 -12.16 21.79 -27.00
CA ILE A 269 -12.48 21.10 -25.74
C ILE A 269 -11.60 21.62 -24.60
N VAL A 270 -10.30 21.76 -24.83
CA VAL A 270 -9.35 22.30 -23.85
C VAL A 270 -9.71 23.72 -23.46
N ALA A 271 -9.97 24.61 -24.43
CA ALA A 271 -10.39 25.98 -24.16
C ALA A 271 -11.69 26.02 -23.33
N THR A 272 -12.64 25.14 -23.63
CA THR A 272 -13.91 25.03 -22.89
C THR A 272 -13.68 24.56 -21.46
N LEU A 273 -12.82 23.56 -21.25
CA LEU A 273 -12.45 23.07 -19.92
C LEU A 273 -11.85 24.19 -19.06
N PHE A 274 -10.85 24.89 -19.57
CA PHE A 274 -10.18 25.97 -18.83
C PHE A 274 -11.07 27.20 -18.62
N TYR A 275 -11.99 27.48 -19.54
CA TYR A 275 -13.02 28.51 -19.36
C TYR A 275 -13.92 28.18 -18.16
N TYR A 276 -14.44 26.96 -18.05
CA TYR A 276 -15.29 26.56 -16.92
C TYR A 276 -14.52 26.41 -15.60
N LEU A 277 -13.22 26.14 -15.67
CA LEU A 277 -12.34 26.19 -14.50
C LEU A 277 -11.94 27.61 -14.10
N ASN A 278 -12.26 28.62 -14.93
CA ASN A 278 -11.88 30.01 -14.75
C ASN A 278 -10.36 30.20 -14.61
N ILE A 279 -9.60 29.54 -15.49
CA ILE A 279 -8.13 29.57 -15.49
C ILE A 279 -7.61 30.00 -16.86
N GLU A 280 -6.81 31.06 -16.87
CA GLU A 280 -6.12 31.51 -18.07
C GLU A 280 -4.86 30.67 -18.34
N ILE A 281 -4.70 30.24 -19.59
CA ILE A 281 -3.58 29.43 -20.04
C ILE A 281 -2.89 30.06 -21.24
N ASN A 282 -1.58 29.85 -21.33
CA ASN A 282 -0.79 30.15 -22.51
C ASN A 282 -0.42 28.85 -23.23
N LEU A 283 -0.46 28.86 -24.56
CA LEU A 283 -0.10 27.72 -25.39
C LEU A 283 1.18 28.01 -26.15
N ILE A 284 2.10 27.06 -26.15
CA ILE A 284 3.27 27.05 -27.04
C ILE A 284 3.32 25.73 -27.80
N GLU A 285 3.99 25.72 -28.95
CA GLU A 285 4.18 24.49 -29.73
C GLU A 285 4.91 23.42 -28.90
N SER A 286 4.32 22.23 -28.80
CA SER A 286 4.92 21.12 -28.06
C SER A 286 5.98 20.42 -28.90
N LYS A 287 7.08 20.04 -28.25
CA LYS A 287 8.14 19.20 -28.85
C LYS A 287 8.02 17.72 -28.47
N THR A 288 6.90 17.33 -27.87
CA THR A 288 6.68 15.98 -27.39
C THR A 288 6.64 14.98 -28.55
N ALA A 289 7.49 13.95 -28.48
CA ALA A 289 7.77 13.05 -29.60
C ALA A 289 6.56 12.21 -30.05
N PHE A 290 5.56 12.00 -29.19
CA PHE A 290 4.39 11.20 -29.52
C PHE A 290 3.26 11.98 -30.22
N TYR A 291 3.39 13.30 -30.40
CA TYR A 291 2.47 14.10 -31.22
C TYR A 291 2.89 14.14 -32.69
N ILE A 292 1.95 14.45 -33.58
CA ILE A 292 2.28 14.88 -34.95
C ILE A 292 3.02 16.22 -34.86
N ASN A 293 4.12 16.35 -35.60
CA ASN A 293 4.92 17.58 -35.65
C ASN A 293 4.06 18.79 -36.04
N GLY A 294 4.10 19.86 -35.24
CA GLY A 294 3.24 21.05 -35.41
C GLY A 294 1.77 20.88 -35.00
N ARG A 295 1.37 19.73 -34.44
CA ARG A 295 -0.01 19.47 -33.95
C ARG A 295 -0.06 19.03 -32.49
N GLY A 296 0.86 19.56 -31.69
CA GLY A 296 0.87 19.44 -30.24
C GLY A 296 1.11 20.81 -29.60
N ALA A 297 0.50 21.05 -28.44
CA ALA A 297 0.66 22.26 -27.66
C ALA A 297 0.95 21.95 -26.20
N ASP A 298 1.94 22.62 -25.63
CA ASP A 298 2.22 22.61 -24.20
C ASP A 298 1.39 23.72 -23.53
N ILE A 299 0.88 23.42 -22.34
CA ILE A 299 0.00 24.31 -21.57
C ILE A 299 0.82 24.95 -20.45
N LEU A 300 0.85 26.29 -20.41
CA LEU A 300 1.61 27.05 -19.43
C LEU A 300 0.70 27.91 -18.55
N ILE A 301 0.98 27.91 -17.25
CA ILE A 301 0.43 28.85 -16.26
C ILE A 301 1.60 29.55 -15.58
N GLY A 302 1.62 30.89 -15.63
CA GLY A 302 2.71 31.70 -15.05
C GLY A 302 4.11 31.33 -15.57
N GLY A 303 4.20 30.89 -16.84
CA GLY A 303 5.46 30.46 -17.46
C GLY A 303 5.88 29.01 -17.16
N PHE A 304 5.11 28.26 -16.36
CA PHE A 304 5.41 26.86 -16.05
C PHE A 304 4.52 25.90 -16.84
N ASN A 305 5.13 24.89 -17.46
CA ASN A 305 4.39 23.82 -18.12
C ASN A 305 3.63 22.96 -17.07
N ILE A 306 2.34 22.80 -17.28
CA ILE A 306 1.44 21.99 -16.45
C ILE A 306 0.87 20.76 -17.18
N GLY A 307 1.09 20.63 -18.49
CA GLY A 307 0.49 19.59 -19.31
C GLY A 307 0.67 19.86 -20.79
N SER A 308 0.10 18.99 -21.62
CA SER A 308 0.09 19.15 -23.07
C SER A 308 -1.12 18.47 -23.70
N PHE A 309 -1.41 18.81 -24.94
CA PHE A 309 -2.40 18.12 -25.75
C PHE A 309 -2.04 18.16 -27.23
N GLY A 310 -2.60 17.24 -28.02
CA GLY A 310 -2.34 17.21 -29.44
C GLY A 310 -2.86 15.96 -30.13
N GLU A 311 -2.65 15.90 -31.44
CA GLU A 311 -2.91 14.71 -32.25
C GLU A 311 -1.75 13.71 -32.10
N ILE A 312 -2.06 12.46 -31.78
CA ILE A 312 -1.04 11.40 -31.65
C ILE A 312 -0.45 11.06 -33.03
N SER A 313 0.87 10.89 -33.08
CA SER A 313 1.57 10.52 -34.30
C SER A 313 1.09 9.16 -34.85
N PRO A 314 0.97 9.00 -36.18
CA PRO A 314 0.63 7.72 -36.79
C PRO A 314 1.56 6.57 -36.40
N TYR A 315 2.83 6.88 -36.09
CA TYR A 315 3.80 5.90 -35.60
C TYR A 315 3.37 5.30 -34.25
N VAL A 316 3.01 6.14 -33.28
CA VAL A 316 2.54 5.69 -31.97
C VAL A 316 1.20 4.97 -32.10
N LEU A 317 0.25 5.49 -32.89
CA LEU A 317 -1.02 4.79 -33.13
C LEU A 317 -0.80 3.37 -33.67
N ASN A 318 0.11 3.22 -34.65
CA ASN A 318 0.44 1.92 -35.23
C ASN A 318 1.08 0.98 -34.19
N ASN A 319 1.91 1.47 -33.27
CA ASN A 319 2.50 0.67 -32.19
C ASN A 319 1.43 0.10 -31.23
N PHE A 320 0.31 0.81 -31.07
CA PHE A 320 -0.85 0.35 -30.31
C PHE A 320 -1.86 -0.45 -31.16
N GLY A 321 -1.72 -0.48 -32.48
CA GLY A 321 -2.68 -1.14 -33.39
C GLY A 321 -3.95 -0.32 -33.63
N ILE A 322 -3.87 1.00 -33.53
CA ILE A 322 -4.99 1.94 -33.71
C ILE A 322 -4.92 2.53 -35.12
N PHE A 323 -6.03 2.44 -35.88
CA PHE A 323 -6.09 2.84 -37.29
C PHE A 323 -6.99 4.06 -37.56
N ILE A 324 -7.34 4.77 -36.51
CA ILE A 324 -8.17 5.98 -36.56
C ILE A 324 -7.45 7.13 -35.84
N PRO A 325 -7.70 8.38 -36.24
CA PRO A 325 -7.09 9.53 -35.57
C PRO A 325 -7.45 9.57 -34.09
N CYS A 326 -6.47 9.86 -33.24
CA CYS A 326 -6.66 10.14 -31.82
C CYS A 326 -5.99 11.45 -31.43
N SER A 327 -6.71 12.23 -30.64
CA SER A 327 -6.15 13.38 -29.92
C SER A 327 -6.19 13.11 -28.43
N VAL A 328 -5.14 13.53 -27.72
CA VAL A 328 -5.02 13.33 -26.28
C VAL A 328 -4.68 14.63 -25.58
N PHE A 329 -5.05 14.70 -24.31
CA PHE A 329 -4.74 15.78 -23.39
C PHE A 329 -4.28 15.17 -22.08
N GLU A 330 -3.30 15.79 -21.43
CA GLU A 330 -2.98 15.51 -20.04
C GLU A 330 -2.49 16.76 -19.32
N VAL A 331 -3.03 17.01 -18.13
CA VAL A 331 -2.62 18.12 -17.26
C VAL A 331 -2.48 17.67 -15.81
N ASN A 332 -1.53 18.27 -15.13
CA ASN A 332 -1.31 18.09 -13.70
C ASN A 332 -2.27 18.97 -12.89
N ILE A 333 -3.34 18.36 -12.39
CA ILE A 333 -4.37 19.00 -11.56
C ILE A 333 -3.74 19.53 -10.26
N SER A 334 -2.82 18.78 -9.65
CA SER A 334 -2.16 19.20 -8.39
C SER A 334 -1.44 20.54 -8.54
N LYS A 335 -0.71 20.73 -9.65
CA LYS A 335 -0.01 21.99 -9.95
C LYS A 335 -0.96 23.12 -10.35
N LEU A 336 -2.05 22.76 -11.02
CA LEU A 336 -3.07 23.71 -11.45
C LEU A 336 -3.78 24.33 -10.25
N MET A 337 -4.19 23.54 -9.25
CA MET A 337 -4.79 24.05 -8.01
C MET A 337 -3.83 24.93 -7.19
N SER A 338 -2.53 24.61 -7.15
CA SER A 338 -1.56 25.43 -6.41
C SER A 338 -1.31 26.82 -7.00
N ARG A 339 -1.84 27.08 -8.21
CA ARG A 339 -1.56 28.27 -9.01
C ARG A 339 -2.83 28.94 -9.55
N SER A 340 -4.00 28.46 -9.16
CA SER A 340 -5.32 29.01 -9.46
C SER A 340 -5.81 29.92 -8.35
#